data_AF-A0A519TDT2-F1
#
_entry.id   AF-A0A519TDT2-F1
#
_cell.length_a   1.000
_cell.length_b   1.000
_cell.length_c   1.000
_cell.angle_alpha   90.00
_cell.angle_beta   90.00
_cell.angle_gamma   90.00
#
_symmetry.space_group_name_H-M   'P 1'
#
loop_
_entity.id
_entity.type
_entity.pdbx_description
1 polymer ?
#
loop_
_entity_poly.entity_id
_entity_poly.type
_entity_poly.pdbx_seq_one_letter_code
_entity_poly.pdbx_strand_id
1 'polypeptide(L)' 'MPLPYRRLVVKIGSNVLTQANGLPDQERMAQLVNQIVGLKSQGCEVILV' A
#
# COMPACT_ATOMS: atom_id res chain seq x y z
N MET A 1 -17.60 2.64 -8.76
CA MET A 1 -18.13 3.73 -7.89
C MET A 1 -16.93 4.41 -7.25
N PRO A 2 -16.85 5.74 -7.22
CA PRO A 2 -15.78 6.44 -6.52
C PRO A 2 -15.86 6.17 -5.01
N LEU A 3 -14.70 5.99 -4.36
CA LEU A 3 -14.63 5.83 -2.91
C LEU A 3 -15.10 7.13 -2.23
N PRO A 4 -15.81 7.08 -1.10
CA PRO A 4 -16.29 8.28 -0.40
C PRO A 4 -15.16 9.04 0.34
N TYR A 5 -13.91 8.59 0.22
CA TYR A 5 -12.77 9.14 0.93
C TYR A 5 -11.77 9.78 -0.04
N ARG A 6 -11.44 11.04 0.24
CA ARG A 6 -10.41 11.77 -0.53
C ARG A 6 -8.99 11.43 -0.07
N ARG A 7 -8.76 11.24 1.23
CA ARG A 7 -7.43 10.98 1.81
C ARG A 7 -7.44 9.71 2.63
N LEU A 8 -6.44 8.86 2.40
CA LEU A 8 -6.28 7.54 3.01
C LEU A 8 -4.91 7.46 3.68
N VAL A 9 -4.89 7.03 4.95
CA VAL A 9 -3.67 6.63 5.64
C VAL A 9 -3.61 5.10 5.63
N VAL A 10 -2.64 4.55 4.92
CA VAL A 10 -2.44 3.10 4.81
C VAL A 10 -1.30 2.73 5.73
N LYS A 11 -1.61 2.03 6.82
CA LYS A 11 -0.58 1.50 7.72
C LYS A 11 -0.19 0.09 7.29
N ILE A 12 1.09 -0.16 7.09
CA ILE A 12 1.63 -1.48 6.81
C ILE A 12 2.60 -1.89 7.93
N GLY A 13 2.33 -3.03 8.58
CA GLY A 13 3.25 -3.56 9.59
C GLY A 13 4.50 -4.18 8.98
N SER A 14 5.60 -4.19 9.72
CA SER A 14 6.86 -4.80 9.28
C SER A 14 6.69 -6.26 8.87
N ASN A 15 5.92 -7.06 9.62
CA ASN A 15 5.62 -8.46 9.28
C ASN A 15 4.94 -8.64 7.91
N VAL A 16 4.28 -7.61 7.39
CA VAL A 16 3.72 -7.63 6.04
C VAL A 16 4.82 -7.33 5.02
N LEU A 17 5.76 -6.44 5.33
CA LEU A 17 6.83 -6.04 4.41
C LEU A 17 8.04 -6.99 4.41
N THR A 18 8.10 -7.94 5.34
CA THR A 18 9.26 -8.82 5.51
C THR A 18 8.93 -10.29 5.27
N GLN A 19 9.91 -11.04 4.77
CA GLN A 19 9.88 -12.50 4.68
C GLN A 19 10.12 -13.14 6.06
N ALA A 20 10.03 -14.47 6.14
CA ALA A 20 10.29 -15.23 7.37
C ALA A 20 11.72 -15.02 7.93
N ASN A 21 12.68 -14.68 7.07
CA ASN A 21 14.06 -14.34 7.47
C ASN A 21 14.23 -12.88 7.93
N GLY A 22 13.16 -12.09 7.99
CA GLY A 22 13.17 -10.68 8.39
C GLY A 22 13.65 -9.70 7.32
N LEU A 23 14.07 -10.17 6.14
CA LEU A 23 14.44 -9.30 5.02
C LEU A 23 13.20 -8.81 4.26
N PRO A 24 13.28 -7.66 3.56
CA PRO A 24 12.16 -7.14 2.78
C PRO A 24 11.66 -8.12 1.71
N ASP A 25 10.34 -8.28 1.65
CA ASP A 25 9.63 -9.04 0.63
C ASP A 25 9.32 -8.13 -0.58
N GLN A 26 10.28 -8.04 -1.51
CA GLN A 26 10.20 -7.13 -2.65
C GLN A 26 9.02 -7.42 -3.59
N GLU A 27 8.66 -8.69 -3.78
CA GLU A 27 7.54 -9.08 -4.64
C GLU A 27 6.22 -8.57 -4.06
N ARG A 28 6.01 -8.79 -2.75
CA ARG A 28 4.83 -8.28 -2.06
C ARG A 28 4.81 -6.76 -2.01
N MET A 29 5.95 -6.11 -1.79
CA MET A 29 6.05 -4.65 -1.85
C MET A 29 5.65 -4.12 -3.23
N ALA A 30 6.07 -4.77 -4.32
CA ALA A 30 5.66 -4.37 -5.67
C ALA A 30 4.14 -4.51 -5.87
N GLN A 31 3.53 -5.59 -5.37
CA GLN A 31 2.08 -5.77 -5.40
C GLN A 31 1.33 -4.68 -4.61
N LEU A 32 1.84 -4.32 -3.42
CA LEU A 32 1.28 -3.24 -2.60
C LEU A 32 1.37 -1.87 -3.31
N VAL A 33 2.50 -1.59 -3.96
CA VAL A 33 2.67 -0.37 -4.76
C VAL A 33 1.66 -0.33 -5.91
N ASN A 34 1.44 -1.44 -6.63
CA ASN A 34 0.44 -1.49 -7.70
C ASN A 34 -0.99 -1.20 -7.20
N GLN A 35 -1.34 -1.70 -6.01
CA GLN A 35 -2.63 -1.39 -5.39
C GLN A 35 -2.74 0.10 -5.02
N ILE A 36 -1.69 0.69 -4.45
CA ILE A 36 -1.64 2.12 -4.12
C ILE A 36 -1.76 2.98 -5.39
N VAL A 37 -1.11 2.60 -6.49
CA VAL A 37 -1.25 3.28 -7.79
C VAL A 37 -2.71 3.25 -8.25
N GLY A 38 -3.40 2.12 -8.10
CA GLY A 38 -4.82 2.00 -8.41
C GLY A 38 -5.72 2.91 -7.56
N LEU A 39 -5.36 3.16 -6.30
CA LEU A 39 -6.09 4.14 -5.46
C LEU A 39 -5.80 5.58 -5.90
N LYS A 40 -4.54 5.90 -6.21
CA LYS A 40 -4.14 7.24 -6.66
C LYS A 40 -4.77 7.59 -8.02
N SER A 41 -4.89 6.63 -8.93
CA SER A 41 -5.54 6.84 -10.24
C SER A 41 -7.04 7.12 -10.14
N GLN A 42 -7.68 6.71 -9.04
CA GLN A 42 -9.07 7.04 -8.72
C GLN A 42 -9.24 8.41 -8.05
N GLY A 43 -8.15 9.16 -7.87
CA GLY A 43 -8.16 10.51 -7.27
C GLY A 43 -7.99 10.53 -5.75
N CYS A 44 -7.66 9.40 -5.11
CA CYS A 44 -7.37 9.36 -3.69
C CYS A 44 -5.94 9.84 -3.38
N GLU A 45 -5.79 10.64 -2.32
CA GLU A 45 -4.51 10.99 -1.71
C GLU A 45 -4.11 9.88 -0.73
N VAL A 46 -2.97 9.21 -0.96
CA VAL A 46 -2.51 8.10 -0.11
C VAL A 46 -1.27 8.51 0.67
N ILE A 47 -1.31 8.35 1.99
CA ILE A 47 -0.18 8.46 2.92
C ILE A 47 0.14 7.06 3.42
N LEU A 48 1.38 6.61 3.26
CA LEU A 48 1.84 5.29 3.71
C LEU A 48 2.58 5.41 5.05
N VAL A 49 2.28 4.55 6.01
CA VAL A 49 2.91 4.48 7.34
C VAL A 49 3.38 3.06 7.65
#